data_AF-A0A3S0K190-F1
#
_entry.id   AF-A0A3S0K190-F1
#
_cell.length_a   1.000
_cell.length_b   1.000
_cell.length_c   1.000
_cell.angle_alpha   90.00
_cell.angle_beta   90.00
_cell.angle_gamma   90.00
#
_symmetry.space_group_name_H-M   'P 1'
#
loop_
_entity.id
_entity.type
_entity.pdbx_description
1 polymer ?
#
loop_
_entity_poly.entity_id
_entity_poly.type
_entity_poly.pdbx_seq_one_letter_code
_entity_poly.pdbx_strand_id
1 'polypeptide(L)'
;MSGRKRVFSLVEAAAILGKHRNTLSGWIDDGCPVVRRADRARGVEWQIDIGAVVDWLLDRASEDAGAGGDSVGMKTDEANRRRAIALMIAEEVSTAELLSQVVNRRDAAADIADFCIGLRTGLSTFCAKLAGRAASMTSPTEIQALAEAEMNRVFDAAAEELGKRWTHDDGGNGSGDSSGP
;
A
#
# COMPACT_ATOMS: atom_id res chain seq x y z
N MET A 1 -11.31 20.57 -2.05
CA MET A 1 -10.56 19.39 -2.56
C MET A 1 -11.40 18.15 -2.31
N SER A 2 -11.94 17.52 -3.35
CA SER A 2 -12.71 16.28 -3.19
C SER A 2 -11.74 15.11 -3.30
N GLY A 3 -11.22 14.65 -2.15
CA GLY A 3 -10.39 13.45 -2.08
C GLY A 3 -11.18 12.25 -2.60
N ARG A 4 -10.57 11.46 -3.48
CA ARG A 4 -11.18 10.26 -4.07
C ARG A 4 -11.59 9.32 -2.94
N LYS A 5 -12.89 9.23 -2.64
CA LYS A 5 -13.41 8.32 -1.59
C LYS A 5 -13.03 6.89 -1.94
N ARG A 6 -12.09 6.31 -1.18
CA ARG A 6 -11.73 4.90 -1.30
C ARG A 6 -12.87 4.09 -0.70
N VAL A 7 -13.66 3.45 -1.56
CA VAL A 7 -14.80 2.63 -1.17
C VAL A 7 -14.41 1.17 -1.13
N PHE A 8 -14.87 0.48 -0.09
CA PHE A 8 -14.56 -0.92 0.20
C PHE A 8 -15.84 -1.74 0.36
N SER A 9 -15.76 -3.04 0.12
CA SER A 9 -16.82 -3.97 0.50
C SER A 9 -16.96 -4.06 2.03
N LEU A 10 -18.08 -4.61 2.49
CA LEU A 10 -18.34 -4.81 3.92
C LEU A 10 -17.30 -5.73 4.59
N VAL A 11 -16.78 -6.72 3.85
CA VAL A 11 -15.78 -7.67 4.37
C VAL A 11 -14.41 -7.00 4.49
N GLU A 12 -13.99 -6.29 3.44
CA GLU A 12 -12.72 -5.57 3.42
C GLU A 12 -12.70 -4.46 4.47
N ALA A 13 -13.79 -3.70 4.60
CA ALA A 13 -13.90 -2.65 5.60
C ALA A 13 -13.78 -3.19 7.03
N ALA A 14 -14.42 -4.33 7.31
CA ALA A 14 -14.31 -4.98 8.62
C ALA A 14 -12.87 -5.45 8.90
N ALA A 15 -12.19 -6.02 7.89
CA ALA A 15 -10.80 -6.45 8.01
C ALA A 15 -9.84 -5.27 8.27
N ILE A 16 -10.00 -4.16 7.54
CA ILE A 16 -9.20 -2.94 7.71
C ILE A 16 -9.38 -2.36 9.11
N LEU A 17 -10.60 -2.35 9.63
CA LEU A 17 -10.92 -1.85 10.97
C LEU A 17 -10.58 -2.84 12.09
N GLY A 18 -10.09 -4.05 11.76
CA GLY A 18 -9.79 -5.10 12.73
C GLY A 18 -11.03 -5.58 13.49
N LYS A 19 -12.22 -5.55 12.85
CA LYS A 19 -13.50 -5.95 13.45
C LYS A 19 -14.12 -7.12 12.70
N HIS A 20 -15.06 -7.78 13.37
CA HIS A 20 -15.87 -8.81 12.73
C HIS A 20 -16.91 -8.17 11.81
N ARG A 21 -17.20 -8.81 10.66
CA ARG A 21 -18.20 -8.31 9.68
C ARG A 21 -19.57 -8.00 10.30
N ASN A 22 -20.01 -8.83 11.24
CA ASN A 22 -21.30 -8.63 11.93
C ASN A 22 -21.29 -7.37 12.80
N THR A 23 -20.13 -7.00 13.37
CA THR A 23 -19.98 -5.75 14.13
C THR A 23 -20.17 -4.54 13.22
N LEU A 24 -19.53 -4.57 12.05
CA LEU A 24 -19.70 -3.49 11.07
C LEU A 24 -21.13 -3.42 10.52
N SER A 25 -21.79 -4.58 10.36
CA SER A 25 -23.21 -4.62 9.95
C SER A 25 -24.10 -3.97 11.01
N GLY A 26 -23.89 -4.29 12.29
CA GLY A 26 -24.61 -3.67 13.41
C GLY A 26 -24.37 -2.16 13.48
N TRP A 27 -23.16 -1.68 13.19
CA TRP A 27 -22.90 -0.24 13.13
C TRP A 27 -23.69 0.45 12.01
N ILE A 28 -23.82 -0.18 10.85
CA ILE A 28 -24.62 0.36 9.73
C ILE A 28 -26.10 0.45 10.10
N ASP A 29 -26.60 -0.50 10.90
CA ASP A 29 -27.96 -0.47 11.44
C ASP A 29 -28.12 0.65 12.49
N ASP A 30 -27.08 0.91 13.28
CA ASP A 30 -26.99 2.00 14.25
C ASP A 30 -26.76 3.39 13.61
N GLY A 31 -26.73 3.49 12.28
CA GLY A 31 -26.61 4.76 11.55
C GLY A 31 -25.21 5.12 11.05
N CYS A 32 -24.27 4.18 11.06
CA CYS A 32 -22.94 4.38 10.50
C CYS A 32 -23.00 4.70 8.99
N PRO A 33 -22.25 5.71 8.51
CA PRO A 33 -22.32 6.18 7.14
C PRO A 33 -21.82 5.14 6.14
N VAL A 34 -22.59 4.94 5.08
CA VAL A 34 -22.27 4.07 3.94
C VAL A 34 -22.45 4.84 2.64
N VAL A 35 -21.55 4.60 1.68
CA VAL A 35 -21.61 5.24 0.36
C VAL A 35 -22.70 4.60 -0.49
N ARG A 36 -22.84 3.27 -0.41
CA ARG A 36 -23.91 2.53 -1.09
C ARG A 36 -24.33 1.32 -0.27
N ARG A 37 -25.63 1.21 -0.01
CA ARG A 37 -26.23 0.02 0.60
C ARG A 37 -26.30 -1.12 -0.43
N ALA A 38 -26.02 -2.34 0.02
CA ALA A 38 -26.14 -3.51 -0.85
C ALA A 38 -27.62 -3.82 -1.15
N ASP A 39 -27.87 -4.29 -2.38
CA ASP A 39 -29.15 -4.83 -2.80
C ASP A 39 -28.90 -6.18 -3.47
N ARG A 40 -29.23 -7.25 -2.74
CA ARG A 40 -29.01 -8.63 -3.18
C ARG A 40 -29.91 -9.03 -4.35
N ALA A 41 -31.09 -8.43 -4.49
CA ALA A 41 -31.99 -8.69 -5.60
C ALA A 41 -31.50 -8.05 -6.90
N ARG A 42 -30.70 -6.98 -6.78
CA ARG A 42 -30.10 -6.26 -7.92
C ARG A 42 -28.60 -6.51 -8.11
N GLY A 43 -28.00 -7.41 -7.33
CA GLY A 43 -26.57 -7.74 -7.41
C GLY A 43 -25.64 -6.58 -7.00
N VAL A 44 -26.15 -5.62 -6.22
CA VAL A 44 -25.39 -4.44 -5.80
C VAL A 44 -24.65 -4.73 -4.51
N GLU A 45 -23.33 -4.54 -4.51
CA GLU A 45 -22.47 -4.72 -3.34
C GLU A 45 -22.40 -3.48 -2.44
N TRP A 46 -22.05 -3.69 -1.18
CA TRP A 46 -21.78 -2.62 -0.21
C TRP A 46 -20.61 -1.75 -0.66
N GLN A 47 -20.75 -0.44 -0.54
CA GLN A 47 -19.65 0.50 -0.68
C GLN A 47 -19.53 1.32 0.60
N ILE A 48 -18.41 1.16 1.28
CA ILE A 48 -18.14 1.74 2.59
C ILE A 48 -16.89 2.60 2.49
N ASP A 49 -16.99 3.84 2.98
CA ASP A 49 -15.86 4.75 3.10
C ASP A 49 -15.30 4.66 4.52
N ILE A 50 -14.07 4.17 4.65
CA ILE A 50 -13.44 3.96 5.96
C ILE A 50 -13.26 5.28 6.71
N GLY A 51 -12.99 6.39 5.99
CA GLY A 51 -12.85 7.70 6.63
C GLY A 51 -14.13 8.10 7.36
N ALA A 52 -15.26 8.00 6.66
CA ALA A 52 -16.57 8.32 7.23
C ALA A 52 -16.96 7.40 8.39
N VAL A 53 -16.60 6.11 8.34
CA VAL A 53 -16.84 5.16 9.44
C VAL A 53 -16.00 5.52 10.67
N VAL A 54 -14.74 5.91 10.48
CA VAL A 54 -13.85 6.33 11.57
C VAL A 54 -14.34 7.61 12.21
N ASP A 55 -14.73 8.61 11.43
CA ASP A 55 -15.29 9.87 11.93
C ASP A 55 -16.55 9.61 12.76
N TRP A 56 -17.47 8.78 12.26
CA TRP A 56 -18.68 8.39 12.98
C TRP A 56 -18.38 7.66 14.32
N LEU A 57 -17.39 6.78 14.35
CA LEU A 57 -16.98 6.11 15.59
C LEU A 57 -16.39 7.08 16.61
N LEU A 58 -15.68 8.10 16.15
CA LEU A 58 -15.09 9.13 17.01
C LEU A 58 -16.15 10.01 17.64
N ASP A 59 -17.13 10.45 16.84
CA ASP A 59 -18.26 11.24 17.31
C ASP A 59 -19.04 10.45 18.37
N ARG A 60 -19.35 9.17 18.09
CA ARG A 60 -20.06 8.30 19.03
C ARG A 60 -19.28 8.04 20.32
N ALA A 61 -17.96 7.89 20.24
CA ALA A 61 -17.11 7.76 21.42
C ALA A 61 -17.08 9.04 22.26
N SER A 62 -17.21 10.22 21.64
CA SER A 62 -17.30 11.50 22.35
C SER A 62 -18.66 11.70 23.02
N GLU A 63 -19.75 11.23 22.41
CA GLU A 63 -21.10 11.26 22.96
C GLU A 63 -21.26 10.27 24.13
N ASP A 64 -20.77 9.03 23.98
CA ASP A 64 -20.75 8.02 25.05
C ASP A 64 -19.90 8.48 26.25
N ALA A 65 -18.86 9.28 26.02
CA ALA A 65 -18.04 9.89 27.07
C ALA A 65 -18.75 11.02 27.82
N GLY A 66 -19.77 11.67 27.24
CA GLY A 66 -20.54 12.73 27.91
C GLY A 66 -21.50 12.24 29.01
N ALA A 67 -21.81 10.94 29.05
CA ALA A 67 -22.88 10.39 29.88
C ALA A 67 -22.45 9.82 31.25
N GLY A 68 -21.14 9.75 31.57
CA GLY A 68 -20.63 9.11 32.79
C GLY A 68 -19.70 9.99 33.63
N GLY A 69 -20.21 10.56 34.73
CA GLY A 69 -19.43 11.41 35.65
C GLY A 69 -18.15 10.75 36.22
N ASP A 70 -17.12 11.57 36.41
CA ASP A 70 -15.85 11.37 37.13
C ASP A 70 -14.83 10.29 36.68
N SER A 71 -15.20 9.30 35.87
CA SER A 71 -14.20 8.38 35.25
C SER A 71 -13.73 8.81 33.84
N VAL A 72 -14.36 9.86 33.30
CA VAL A 72 -14.22 10.30 31.91
C VAL A 72 -13.01 11.20 31.69
N GLY A 73 -12.66 12.10 32.61
CA GLY A 73 -11.45 12.92 32.48
C GLY A 73 -10.19 12.06 32.30
N MET A 74 -10.03 11.04 33.15
CA MET A 74 -8.88 10.12 33.09
C MET A 74 -8.87 9.22 31.84
N LYS A 75 -10.03 8.78 31.35
CA LYS A 75 -10.14 7.94 30.14
C LYS A 75 -9.96 8.74 28.84
N THR A 76 -10.49 9.96 28.80
CA THR A 76 -10.32 10.91 27.69
C THR A 76 -8.86 11.37 27.60
N ASP A 77 -8.22 11.64 28.74
CA ASP A 77 -6.80 11.98 28.79
C ASP A 77 -5.92 10.81 28.30
N GLU A 78 -6.25 9.57 28.67
CA GLU A 78 -5.52 8.38 28.21
C GLU A 78 -5.75 8.09 26.71
N ALA A 79 -6.98 8.26 26.20
CA ALA A 79 -7.27 8.11 24.77
C ALA A 79 -6.56 9.19 23.94
N ASN A 80 -6.57 10.45 24.41
CA ASN A 80 -5.85 11.56 23.79
C ASN A 80 -4.34 11.32 23.83
N ARG A 81 -3.79 10.79 24.93
CA ARG A 81 -2.38 10.41 25.04
C ARG A 81 -2.01 9.32 24.04
N ARG A 82 -2.81 8.25 23.91
CA ARG A 82 -2.55 7.18 22.92
C ARG A 82 -2.62 7.69 21.48
N ARG A 83 -3.57 8.59 21.20
CA ARG A 83 -3.69 9.26 19.89
C ARG A 83 -2.48 10.13 19.60
N ALA A 84 -2.02 10.93 20.57
CA ALA A 84 -0.83 11.76 20.44
C ALA A 84 0.42 10.92 20.18
N ILE A 85 0.59 9.78 20.87
CA ILE A 85 1.68 8.84 20.62
C ILE A 85 1.60 8.26 19.21
N ALA A 86 0.41 7.82 18.77
CA ALA A 86 0.24 7.24 17.43
C ALA A 86 0.49 8.27 16.32
N LEU A 87 0.04 9.52 16.50
CA LEU A 87 0.30 10.63 15.59
C LEU A 87 1.79 10.97 15.53
N MET A 88 2.46 11.03 16.69
CA MET A 88 3.90 11.25 16.76
C MET A 88 4.68 10.15 16.03
N ILE A 89 4.31 8.88 16.21
CA ILE A 89 4.95 7.76 15.49
C ILE A 89 4.68 7.86 13.99
N ALA A 90 3.46 8.21 13.57
CA ALA A 90 3.13 8.38 12.16
C ALA A 90 3.92 9.55 11.53
N GLU A 91 4.09 10.65 12.27
CA GLU A 91 4.90 11.80 11.87
C GLU A 91 6.39 11.45 11.80
N GLU A 92 6.89 10.66 12.75
CA GLU A 92 8.27 10.15 12.74
C GLU A 92 8.53 9.25 11.52
N VAL A 93 7.61 8.32 11.21
CA VAL A 93 7.68 7.48 10.01
C VAL A 93 7.62 8.33 8.74
N SER A 94 6.69 9.29 8.66
CA SER A 94 6.58 10.20 7.51
C SER A 94 7.85 11.04 7.33
N THR A 95 8.46 11.51 8.42
CA THR A 95 9.74 12.23 8.38
C THR A 95 10.86 11.31 7.89
N ALA A 96 10.89 10.06 8.35
CA ALA A 96 11.86 9.07 7.90
C ALA A 96 11.67 8.69 6.43
N GLU A 97 10.44 8.63 5.92
CA GLU A 97 10.13 8.44 4.49
C GLU A 97 10.65 9.60 3.64
N LEU A 98 10.42 10.85 4.08
CA LEU A 98 10.93 12.06 3.41
C LEU A 98 12.46 12.12 3.37
N LEU A 99 13.12 11.56 4.39
CA LEU A 99 14.58 11.44 4.45
C LEU A 99 15.09 10.15 3.76
N SER A 100 14.20 9.38 3.13
CA SER A 100 14.49 8.10 2.47
C SER A 100 15.19 7.07 3.39
N GLN A 101 14.89 7.09 4.69
CA GLN A 101 15.48 6.20 5.69
C GLN A 101 14.67 4.91 5.89
N VAL A 102 13.39 4.91 5.50
CA VAL A 102 12.50 3.76 5.63
C VAL A 102 11.77 3.51 4.32
N VAL A 103 11.39 2.25 4.10
CA VAL A 103 10.60 1.81 2.96
C VAL A 103 9.47 0.92 3.45
N ASN A 104 8.34 0.95 2.75
CA ASN A 104 7.27 0.00 3.00
C ASN A 104 7.74 -1.43 2.71
N ARG A 105 7.66 -2.29 3.73
CA ARG A 105 8.09 -3.69 3.61
C ARG A 105 7.37 -4.46 2.51
N ARG A 106 6.08 -4.20 2.27
CA ARG A 106 5.29 -4.92 1.25
C ARG A 106 5.74 -4.52 -0.15
N ASP A 107 5.94 -3.23 -0.37
CA ASP A 107 6.35 -2.71 -1.68
C ASP A 107 7.78 -3.16 -2.00
N ALA A 108 8.70 -3.06 -1.03
CA ALA A 108 10.06 -3.61 -1.18
C ALA A 108 10.06 -5.12 -1.47
N ALA A 109 9.20 -5.89 -0.82
CA ALA A 109 9.09 -7.33 -1.09
C ALA A 109 8.53 -7.62 -2.50
N ALA A 110 7.56 -6.82 -2.97
CA ALA A 110 7.02 -6.93 -4.32
C ALA A 110 8.07 -6.59 -5.38
N ASP A 111 8.86 -5.53 -5.17
CA ASP A 111 9.92 -5.13 -6.10
C ASP A 111 11.02 -6.19 -6.23
N ILE A 112 11.45 -6.79 -5.12
CA ILE A 112 12.43 -7.88 -5.15
C ILE A 112 11.84 -9.13 -5.83
N ALA A 113 10.56 -9.43 -5.62
CA ALA A 113 9.90 -10.54 -6.30
C ALA A 113 9.88 -10.33 -7.81
N ASP A 114 9.53 -9.12 -8.27
CA ASP A 114 9.51 -8.75 -9.68
C ASP A 114 10.91 -8.77 -10.29
N PHE A 115 11.93 -8.28 -9.57
CA PHE A 115 13.33 -8.41 -9.97
C PHE A 115 13.73 -9.87 -10.20
N CYS A 116 13.41 -10.77 -9.27
CA CYS A 116 13.68 -12.20 -9.39
C CYS A 116 12.95 -12.85 -10.58
N ILE A 117 11.71 -12.43 -10.85
CA ILE A 117 10.94 -12.91 -12.02
C ILE A 117 11.59 -12.44 -13.32
N GLY A 118 11.97 -11.16 -13.39
CA GLY A 118 12.67 -10.58 -14.53
C GLY A 118 14.00 -11.30 -14.80
N LEU A 119 14.81 -11.49 -13.74
CA LEU A 119 16.09 -12.19 -13.83
C LEU A 119 15.92 -13.64 -14.30
N ARG A 120 14.98 -14.39 -13.72
CA ARG A 120 14.68 -15.77 -14.13
C ARG A 120 14.29 -15.84 -15.61
N THR A 121 13.43 -14.93 -16.05
CA THR A 121 12.95 -14.88 -17.45
C THR A 121 14.10 -14.53 -18.40
N GLY A 122 14.92 -13.55 -18.03
CA GLY A 122 16.11 -13.15 -18.77
C GLY A 122 17.12 -14.29 -18.90
N LEU A 123 17.43 -14.99 -17.80
CA LEU A 123 18.34 -16.13 -17.80
C LEU A 123 17.83 -17.29 -18.65
N SER A 124 16.52 -17.57 -18.61
CA SER A 124 15.92 -18.60 -19.49
C SER A 124 16.09 -18.24 -20.97
N THR A 125 15.92 -16.96 -21.31
CA THR A 125 16.11 -16.46 -22.69
C THR A 125 17.58 -16.50 -23.10
N PHE A 126 18.48 -16.14 -22.19
CA PHE A 126 19.93 -16.25 -22.36
C PHE A 126 20.33 -17.69 -22.69
N CYS A 127 19.89 -18.69 -21.92
CA CYS A 127 20.21 -20.09 -22.16
C CYS A 127 19.78 -20.55 -23.56
N ALA A 128 18.58 -20.16 -24.01
CA ALA A 128 18.08 -20.47 -25.34
C ALA A 128 18.95 -19.84 -26.45
N LYS A 129 19.34 -18.57 -26.28
CA LYS A 129 20.23 -17.86 -27.22
C LYS A 129 21.62 -18.48 -27.27
N LEU A 130 22.19 -18.82 -26.11
CA LEU A 130 23.51 -19.43 -26.01
C LEU A 130 23.50 -20.79 -26.70
N ALA A 131 22.51 -21.64 -26.42
CA ALA A 131 22.40 -22.95 -27.07
C ALA A 131 22.30 -22.83 -28.60
N GLY A 132 21.49 -21.90 -29.11
CA GLY A 132 21.32 -21.69 -30.55
C GLY A 132 22.60 -21.19 -31.25
N ARG A 133 23.35 -20.29 -30.61
CA ARG A 133 24.56 -19.70 -31.21
C ARG A 133 25.81 -20.55 -31.01
N ALA A 134 25.96 -21.16 -29.84
CA ALA A 134 27.13 -22.00 -29.52
C ALA A 134 27.23 -23.21 -30.45
N ALA A 135 26.10 -23.71 -30.97
CA ALA A 135 26.07 -24.82 -31.92
C ALA A 135 26.88 -24.57 -33.21
N SER A 136 27.04 -23.31 -33.61
CA SER A 136 27.82 -22.92 -34.80
C SER A 136 29.19 -22.32 -34.48
N MET A 137 29.56 -22.21 -33.20
CA MET A 137 30.80 -21.60 -32.75
C MET A 137 31.86 -22.68 -32.52
N THR A 138 33.10 -22.42 -32.95
CA THR A 138 34.19 -23.41 -32.88
C THR A 138 35.27 -23.05 -31.86
N SER A 139 35.20 -21.86 -31.26
CA SER A 139 36.18 -21.36 -30.29
C SER A 139 35.55 -21.30 -28.88
N PRO A 140 36.14 -21.98 -27.88
CA PRO A 140 35.70 -21.85 -26.49
C PRO A 140 35.72 -20.41 -25.97
N THR A 141 36.71 -19.61 -26.40
CA THR A 141 36.85 -18.21 -25.99
C THR A 141 35.70 -17.35 -26.52
N GLU A 142 35.24 -17.61 -27.75
CA GLU A 142 34.10 -16.88 -28.32
C GLU A 142 32.80 -17.24 -27.58
N ILE A 143 32.62 -18.53 -27.24
CA ILE A 143 31.43 -18.99 -26.50
C ILE A 143 31.40 -18.35 -25.10
N GLN A 144 32.54 -18.29 -24.41
CA GLN A 144 32.64 -17.62 -23.12
C GLN A 144 32.32 -16.13 -23.23
N ALA A 145 32.91 -15.42 -24.20
CA ALA A 145 32.66 -13.99 -24.40
C ALA A 145 31.18 -13.70 -24.70
N LEU A 146 30.53 -14.55 -25.49
CA LEU A 146 29.08 -14.46 -25.72
C LEU A 146 28.28 -14.70 -24.44
N ALA A 147 28.66 -15.72 -23.66
CA ALA A 147 27.97 -16.07 -22.44
C ALA A 147 28.02 -14.94 -21.40
N GLU A 148 29.22 -14.38 -21.18
CA GLU A 148 29.44 -13.25 -20.27
C GLU A 148 28.67 -12.01 -20.73
N ALA A 149 28.73 -11.68 -22.02
CA ALA A 149 28.03 -10.51 -22.56
C ALA A 149 26.52 -10.60 -22.38
N GLU A 150 25.92 -11.77 -22.62
CA GLU A 150 24.48 -11.94 -22.46
C GLU A 150 24.05 -12.07 -21.01
N MET A 151 24.85 -12.71 -20.17
CA MET A 151 24.59 -12.77 -18.73
C MET A 151 24.60 -11.36 -18.12
N ASN A 152 25.62 -10.56 -18.43
CA ASN A 152 25.71 -9.17 -17.95
C ASN A 152 24.51 -8.34 -18.44
N ARG A 153 24.14 -8.45 -19.71
CA ARG A 153 22.95 -7.77 -20.25
C ARG A 153 21.67 -8.11 -19.48
N VAL A 154 21.49 -9.38 -19.08
CA VAL A 154 20.34 -9.81 -18.29
C VAL A 154 20.35 -9.19 -16.89
N PHE A 155 21.51 -9.16 -16.23
CA PHE A 155 21.65 -8.50 -14.92
C PHE A 155 21.42 -7.00 -15.00
N ASP A 156 22.01 -6.33 -15.99
CA ASP A 156 21.86 -4.89 -16.20
C ASP A 156 20.40 -4.51 -16.43
N ALA A 157 19.68 -5.27 -17.27
CA ALA A 157 18.26 -5.02 -17.54
C ALA A 157 17.39 -5.22 -16.27
N ALA A 158 17.66 -6.26 -15.48
CA ALA A 158 16.92 -6.49 -14.23
C ALA A 158 17.22 -5.39 -13.20
N ALA A 159 18.47 -4.95 -13.09
CA ALA A 159 18.88 -3.87 -12.21
C ALA A 159 18.31 -2.51 -12.64
N GLU A 160 18.29 -2.20 -13.93
CA GLU A 160 17.70 -0.97 -14.47
C GLU A 160 16.19 -0.89 -14.16
N GLU A 161 15.47 -2.00 -14.32
CA GLU A 161 14.03 -2.05 -14.01
C GLU A 161 13.75 -1.85 -12.52
N LEU A 162 14.52 -2.49 -11.64
CA LEU A 162 14.44 -2.25 -10.20
C LEU A 162 14.79 -0.79 -9.86
N GLY A 163 15.84 -0.27 -10.48
CA GLY A 163 16.28 1.12 -10.33
C GLY A 163 15.20 2.12 -10.72
N LYS A 164 14.48 1.91 -11.83
CA LYS A 164 13.35 2.76 -12.24
C LYS A 164 12.28 2.83 -11.16
N ARG A 165 11.93 1.70 -10.54
CA ARG A 165 10.90 1.67 -9.50
C ARG A 165 11.31 2.43 -8.24
N TRP A 166 12.59 2.34 -7.89
CA TRP A 166 13.13 2.98 -6.69
C TRP A 166 13.53 4.45 -6.90
N THR A 167 13.69 4.89 -8.16
CA THR A 167 14.02 6.28 -8.51
C THR A 167 12.84 7.08 -9.08
N HIS A 168 11.75 6.44 -9.52
CA HIS A 168 10.54 7.13 -9.99
C HIS A 168 9.54 7.51 -8.89
N ASP A 169 9.83 7.27 -7.61
CA ASP A 169 8.94 7.70 -6.52
C ASP A 169 9.26 9.10 -5.96
N ASP A 170 10.07 9.90 -6.68
CA ASP A 170 10.49 11.24 -6.25
C ASP A 170 9.51 12.40 -6.59
N GLY A 171 8.23 12.16 -6.91
CA GLY A 171 7.39 13.28 -7.38
C GLY A 171 5.87 13.13 -7.46
N GLY A 172 5.22 12.40 -6.56
CA GLY A 172 3.85 11.93 -6.77
C GLY A 172 2.69 12.44 -5.89
N ASN A 173 2.78 13.50 -5.07
CA ASN A 173 1.57 14.23 -4.61
C ASN A 173 1.86 15.61 -3.95
N GLY A 174 2.50 16.52 -4.68
CA GLY A 174 2.80 17.88 -4.20
C GLY A 174 2.53 18.94 -5.27
N SER A 175 1.36 18.97 -5.89
CA SER A 175 0.94 20.11 -6.71
C SER A 175 -0.02 21.00 -5.92
N GLY A 176 0.50 22.14 -5.49
CA GLY A 176 -0.26 23.20 -4.86
C GLY A 176 -1.19 23.89 -5.85
N ASP A 177 -2.27 24.44 -5.32
CA ASP A 177 -2.91 25.61 -5.91
C ASP A 177 -3.26 26.59 -4.79
N SER A 178 -2.32 27.51 -4.58
CA SER A 178 -2.51 28.74 -3.83
C SER A 178 -3.17 29.76 -4.75
N SER A 179 -4.46 30.00 -4.56
CA SER A 179 -5.13 31.19 -5.09
C SER A 179 -6.01 31.80 -3.99
N GLY A 180 -5.69 33.03 -3.62
CA GLY A 180 -6.33 33.84 -2.57
C GLY A 180 -7.81 34.16 -2.84
N PRO A 181 -8.46 34.79 -1.85
CA PRO A 181 -8.39 36.25 -1.76
C PRO A 181 -7.93 36.80 -0.41
#